data_AF-A0A3R7HR82-F1
#
_entry.id   AF-A0A3R7HR82-F1
#
_cell.length_a   1.000
_cell.length_b   1.000
_cell.length_c   1.000
_cell.angle_alpha   90.00
_cell.angle_beta   90.00
_cell.angle_gamma   90.00
#
_symmetry.space_group_name_H-M   'P 1'
#
loop_
_entity.id
_entity.type
_entity.pdbx_description
1 polymer ?
#
loop_
_entity_poly.entity_id
_entity_poly.type
_entity_poly.pdbx_seq_one_letter_code
_entity_poly.pdbx_strand_id
1 'polypeptide(L)'
;AQSQGDVDAALTRLTTTPTTEVHMAIQACAVLNCANVGTVDVHPKPAMNARRVATRRPPFFTYKVLQLAAGKAAAGAKGSGAHAAPRTHLRRGHIRRLENRVTWVRPAVVNAGSERGVVAKDYRIAGNEPQV
;
A
#
# COMPACT_ATOMS: atom_id res chain seq x y z
N ALA A 1 -21.92 -27.90 -16.26
CA ALA A 1 -21.62 -29.10 -15.44
C ALA A 1 -20.59 -28.72 -14.39
N GLN A 2 -20.94 -28.85 -13.11
CA GLN A 2 -20.07 -28.52 -11.99
C GLN A 2 -18.99 -29.61 -11.89
N SER A 3 -17.72 -29.26 -12.04
CA SER A 3 -16.59 -30.17 -11.80
C SER A 3 -16.33 -30.29 -10.29
N GLN A 4 -17.26 -30.90 -9.57
CA GLN A 4 -17.02 -31.46 -8.24
C GLN A 4 -16.30 -32.80 -8.44
N GLY A 5 -14.98 -32.84 -8.32
CA GLY A 5 -14.27 -34.12 -8.46
C GLY A 5 -12.74 -34.05 -8.45
N ASP A 6 -12.14 -32.88 -8.63
CA ASP A 6 -10.69 -32.76 -8.58
C ASP A 6 -10.20 -32.61 -7.13
N VAL A 7 -9.77 -33.73 -6.56
CA VAL A 7 -9.22 -33.83 -5.20
C VAL A 7 -7.97 -32.97 -5.04
N ASP A 8 -7.17 -32.82 -6.10
CA ASP A 8 -5.95 -32.02 -6.08
C ASP A 8 -6.29 -30.52 -6.05
N ALA A 9 -7.31 -30.10 -6.81
CA ALA A 9 -7.82 -28.73 -6.72
C ALA A 9 -8.42 -28.42 -5.34
N ALA A 10 -9.12 -29.37 -4.73
CA ALA A 10 -9.66 -29.21 -3.37
C ALA A 10 -8.54 -29.13 -2.33
N LEU A 11 -7.55 -30.02 -2.40
CA LEU A 11 -6.38 -30.03 -1.52
C LEU A 11 -5.54 -28.75 -1.69
N THR A 12 -5.36 -28.28 -2.91
CA THR A 12 -4.66 -27.01 -3.20
C THR A 12 -5.40 -25.82 -2.57
N ARG A 13 -6.73 -25.77 -2.64
CA ARG A 13 -7.51 -24.69 -1.99
C ARG A 13 -7.44 -24.76 -0.47
N LEU A 14 -7.53 -25.96 0.09
CA LEU A 14 -7.44 -26.20 1.54
C LEU A 14 -6.07 -25.83 2.11
N THR A 15 -5.00 -25.95 1.33
CA THR A 15 -3.63 -25.61 1.75
C THR A 15 -3.24 -24.16 1.44
N THR A 16 -3.66 -23.61 0.29
CA THR A 16 -3.31 -22.25 -0.14
C THR A 16 -3.95 -21.18 0.74
N THR A 17 -5.21 -21.37 1.15
CA THR A 17 -5.92 -20.39 1.97
C THR A 17 -5.23 -20.15 3.32
N PRO A 18 -4.99 -21.18 4.17
CA PRO A 18 -4.34 -20.95 5.46
C PRO A 18 -2.89 -20.49 5.34
N THR A 19 -2.14 -20.96 4.32
CA THR A 19 -0.76 -20.52 4.12
C THR A 19 -0.68 -19.04 3.75
N THR A 20 -1.59 -18.56 2.90
CA THR A 20 -1.65 -17.12 2.58
C THR A 20 -2.10 -16.29 3.78
N GLU A 21 -3.06 -16.75 4.58
CA GLU A 21 -3.49 -16.07 5.81
C GLU A 21 -2.36 -15.95 6.84
N VAL A 22 -1.66 -17.05 7.12
CA VAL A 22 -0.50 -17.07 8.02
C VAL A 22 0.60 -16.16 7.50
N HIS A 23 0.87 -16.18 6.19
CA HIS A 23 1.86 -15.32 5.58
C HIS A 23 1.49 -13.83 5.74
N MET A 24 0.21 -13.47 5.54
CA MET A 24 -0.27 -12.11 5.71
C MET A 24 -0.14 -11.64 7.16
N ALA A 25 -0.42 -12.50 8.14
CA ALA A 25 -0.23 -12.20 9.56
C ALA A 25 1.27 -11.95 9.88
N ILE A 26 2.16 -12.81 9.39
CA ILE A 26 3.62 -12.64 9.57
C ILE A 26 4.10 -11.35 8.92
N GLN A 27 3.64 -11.05 7.71
CA GLN A 27 3.97 -9.81 7.01
C GLN A 27 3.48 -8.58 7.78
N ALA A 28 2.26 -8.61 8.33
CA ALA A 28 1.73 -7.53 9.14
C ALA A 28 2.59 -7.30 10.39
N CYS A 29 2.96 -8.36 11.12
CA CYS A 29 3.87 -8.28 12.27
C CYS A 29 5.24 -7.70 11.88
N ALA A 30 5.78 -8.09 10.73
CA ALA A 30 7.06 -7.57 10.24
C ALA A 30 7.01 -6.07 9.92
N VAL A 31 5.89 -5.58 9.37
CA VAL A 31 5.67 -4.15 9.13
C VAL A 31 5.53 -3.40 10.46
N LEU A 32 4.74 -3.93 11.40
CA LEU A 32 4.55 -3.32 12.73
C LEU A 32 5.86 -3.18 13.51
N ASN A 33 6.79 -4.13 13.35
CA ASN A 33 8.09 -4.11 14.01
C ASN A 33 9.12 -3.17 13.34
N CYS A 34 8.78 -2.51 12.22
CA CYS A 34 9.69 -1.57 11.58
C CYS A 34 9.91 -0.35 12.47
N ALA A 35 11.18 0.06 12.66
CA ALA A 35 11.57 1.14 13.58
C ALA A 35 10.97 2.52 13.25
N ASN A 36 10.45 2.69 12.03
CA ASN A 36 9.82 3.92 11.55
C ASN A 36 8.29 3.81 11.42
N VAL A 37 7.68 2.74 11.93
CA VAL A 37 6.22 2.57 12.04
C VAL A 37 5.81 2.84 13.48
N GLY A 38 4.97 3.85 13.69
CA GLY A 38 4.37 4.17 14.98
C GLY A 38 2.86 3.96 14.95
N THR A 39 2.23 4.04 16.13
CA THR A 39 0.77 4.04 16.27
C THR A 39 0.29 5.40 16.78
N VAL A 40 -0.81 5.89 16.20
CA VAL A 40 -1.50 7.09 16.68
C VAL A 40 -2.95 6.75 16.96
N ASP A 41 -3.43 7.17 18.13
CA ASP A 41 -4.83 7.05 18.50
C ASP A 41 -5.66 8.14 17.83
N VAL A 42 -6.66 7.73 17.07
CA VAL A 42 -7.65 8.62 16.48
C VAL A 42 -8.91 8.58 17.33
N HIS A 43 -9.12 9.65 18.08
CA HIS A 43 -10.29 9.79 18.92
C HIS A 43 -11.50 10.27 18.10
N PRO A 44 -12.69 9.70 18.33
CA PRO A 44 -13.91 10.18 17.71
C PRO A 44 -14.30 11.55 18.28
N LYS A 45 -14.92 12.39 17.43
CA LYS A 45 -15.42 13.70 17.87
C LYS A 45 -16.56 13.52 18.89
N PRO A 46 -16.48 14.10 20.11
CA PRO A 46 -17.49 13.89 21.16
C PRO A 46 -18.91 14.23 20.72
N ALA A 47 -19.09 15.32 19.98
CA ALA A 47 -20.40 15.75 19.46
C ALA A 47 -21.05 14.72 18.52
N MET A 48 -20.26 14.01 17.70
CA MET A 48 -20.78 12.95 16.82
C MET A 48 -21.24 11.73 17.62
N ASN A 49 -20.54 11.38 18.69
CA ASN A 49 -20.94 10.28 19.57
C ASN A 49 -22.18 10.63 20.39
N ALA A 50 -22.28 11.85 20.92
CA ALA A 50 -23.48 12.32 21.60
C ALA A 50 -24.73 12.21 20.71
N ARG A 51 -24.63 12.65 19.44
CA ARG A 51 -25.72 12.51 18.45
C ARG A 51 -26.06 11.04 18.16
N ARG A 52 -25.07 10.15 18.10
CA ARG A 52 -25.28 8.72 17.86
C ARG A 52 -26.00 8.06 19.03
N VAL A 53 -25.58 8.33 20.26
CA VAL A 53 -26.24 7.84 21.47
C VAL A 53 -27.69 8.34 21.52
N ALA A 54 -27.94 9.62 21.25
CA ALA A 54 -29.28 10.19 21.19
C ALA A 54 -30.18 9.52 20.14
N THR A 55 -29.60 9.05 19.02
CA THR A 55 -30.31 8.35 17.94
C THR A 55 -30.28 6.82 18.07
N ARG A 56 -29.90 6.29 19.24
CA ARG A 56 -29.76 4.84 19.54
C ARG A 56 -28.84 4.10 18.56
N ARG A 57 -27.83 4.79 18.04
CA ARG A 57 -26.78 4.24 17.18
C ARG A 57 -25.51 4.00 17.99
N PRO A 58 -24.72 2.96 17.68
CA PRO A 58 -23.46 2.72 18.37
C PRO A 58 -22.48 3.90 18.15
N PRO A 59 -21.80 4.35 19.23
CA PRO A 59 -20.79 5.39 19.13
C PRO A 59 -19.56 4.88 18.37
N PHE A 60 -18.80 5.80 17.81
CA PHE A 60 -17.49 5.48 17.28
C PHE A 60 -16.52 5.19 18.42
N PHE A 61 -15.63 4.21 18.21
CA PHE A 61 -14.56 3.86 19.13
C PHE A 61 -13.26 4.58 18.75
N THR A 62 -12.36 4.72 19.72
CA THR A 62 -10.97 5.12 19.45
C THR A 62 -10.29 3.99 18.70
N TYR A 63 -9.66 4.29 17.57
CA TYR A 63 -8.91 3.30 16.80
C TYR A 63 -7.47 3.77 16.58
N LYS A 64 -6.57 2.81 16.39
CA LYS A 64 -5.15 3.07 16.12
C LYS A 64 -4.91 3.13 14.62
N VAL A 65 -4.17 4.14 14.18
CA VAL A 65 -3.65 4.25 12.82
C VAL A 65 -2.15 4.00 12.85
N LEU A 66 -1.67 3.18 11.91
CA LEU A 66 -0.24 2.99 11.68
C LEU A 66 0.30 4.18 10.91
N GLN A 67 1.18 4.94 11.56
CA GLN A 67 1.80 6.11 10.96
C GLN A 67 3.27 5.83 10.67
N LEU A 68 3.68 6.04 9.43
CA LEU A 68 5.09 6.03 9.06
C LEU A 68 5.71 7.36 9.46
N ALA A 69 6.78 7.35 10.26
CA ALA A 69 7.53 8.54 10.63
C ALA A 69 7.99 9.29 9.37
N ALA A 70 7.64 10.58 9.25
CA ALA A 70 7.97 11.39 8.08
C ALA A 70 9.47 11.28 7.78
N GLY A 71 9.82 10.73 6.62
CA GLY A 71 11.21 10.73 6.20
C GLY A 71 11.59 12.18 5.90
N LYS A 72 12.80 12.61 6.30
CA LYS A 72 13.36 13.85 5.73
C LYS A 72 13.24 13.73 4.21
N ALA A 73 12.65 14.72 3.56
CA ALA A 73 12.65 14.78 2.11
C ALA A 73 14.11 14.64 1.68
N ALA A 74 14.41 13.59 0.90
CA ALA A 74 15.72 13.49 0.31
C ALA A 74 15.83 14.67 -0.64
N ALA A 75 16.50 15.74 -0.19
CA ALA A 75 16.96 16.79 -1.08
C ALA A 75 17.67 16.07 -2.22
N GLY A 76 17.23 16.31 -3.46
CA GLY A 76 17.66 15.55 -4.62
C GLY A 76 19.17 15.53 -4.72
N ALA A 77 19.79 14.49 -4.17
CA ALA A 77 21.21 14.28 -4.28
C ALA A 77 21.43 13.89 -5.73
N LYS A 78 21.86 14.87 -6.54
CA LYS A 78 22.42 14.61 -7.86
C LYS A 78 23.67 13.77 -7.63
N GLY A 79 23.52 12.45 -7.65
CA GLY A 79 24.65 11.54 -7.57
C GLY A 79 25.54 11.80 -8.79
N SER A 80 26.78 12.25 -8.56
CA SER A 80 27.79 12.47 -9.60
C SER A 80 28.44 11.14 -10.01
N GLY A 81 27.61 10.16 -10.41
CA GLY A 81 28.10 8.90 -10.95
C GLY A 81 28.35 9.03 -12.46
N ALA A 82 29.41 8.40 -12.96
CA ALA A 82 29.71 8.34 -14.40
C ALA A 82 28.77 7.39 -15.19
N HIS A 83 27.72 6.87 -14.57
CA HIS A 83 26.75 5.95 -15.18
C HIS A 83 25.48 6.68 -15.63
N ALA A 84 24.84 6.16 -16.67
CA ALA A 84 23.59 6.72 -17.18
C ALA A 84 22.52 6.80 -16.08
N ALA A 85 21.81 7.94 -16.03
CA ALA A 85 20.75 8.16 -15.04
C ALA A 85 19.62 7.10 -15.16
N PRO A 86 19.07 6.60 -14.04
CA PRO A 86 17.99 5.61 -14.04
C PRO A 86 16.75 6.09 -14.81
N ARG A 87 15.99 5.19 -15.46
CA ARG A 87 14.69 5.54 -16.05
C ARG A 87 13.64 5.81 -14.97
N THR A 88 12.71 6.70 -15.26
CA THR A 88 11.56 7.00 -14.40
C THR A 88 10.70 5.75 -14.23
N HIS A 89 10.44 5.34 -12.99
CA HIS A 89 9.56 4.20 -12.68
C HIS A 89 8.97 4.30 -11.27
N LEU A 90 7.89 3.56 -11.04
CA LEU A 90 7.30 3.38 -9.70
C LEU A 90 8.04 2.27 -8.96
N ARG A 91 8.60 2.61 -7.80
CA ARG A 91 9.18 1.63 -6.87
C ARG A 91 8.17 1.32 -5.76
N ARG A 92 7.88 0.03 -5.57
CA ARG A 92 7.02 -0.45 -4.47
C ARG A 92 7.67 -0.21 -3.11
N GLY A 93 6.83 -0.01 -2.09
CA GLY A 93 7.28 -0.02 -0.70
C GLY A 93 7.73 -1.42 -0.28
N HIS A 94 8.75 -1.50 0.55
CA HIS A 94 9.31 -2.78 1.01
C HIS A 94 10.02 -2.63 2.36
N ILE A 95 10.21 -3.75 3.04
CA ILE A 95 11.02 -3.81 4.26
C ILE A 95 12.49 -3.80 3.86
N ARG A 96 13.26 -2.87 4.43
CA ARG A 96 14.72 -2.82 4.29
C ARG A 96 15.37 -3.09 5.64
N ARG A 97 16.30 -4.04 5.65
CA ARG A 97 17.18 -4.32 6.79
C ARG A 97 18.44 -3.46 6.64
N LEU A 98 18.75 -2.68 7.66
CA LEU A 98 20.01 -1.95 7.84
C LEU A 98 20.80 -2.64 8.96
N GLU A 99 22.07 -2.28 9.12
CA GLU A 99 22.96 -2.87 10.13
C GLU A 99 22.36 -2.83 11.54
N ASN A 100 21.68 -1.74 11.90
CA ASN A 100 21.17 -1.50 13.25
C ASN A 100 19.64 -1.57 13.38
N ARG A 101 18.88 -1.64 12.28
CA ARG A 101 17.40 -1.57 12.33
C ARG A 101 16.72 -2.09 11.08
N VAL A 102 15.45 -2.42 11.23
CA VAL A 102 14.54 -2.74 10.12
C VAL A 102 13.62 -1.56 9.87
N THR A 103 13.47 -1.14 8.62
CA THR A 103 12.66 0.03 8.24
C THR A 103 11.74 -0.27 7.07
N TRP A 104 10.54 0.32 7.11
CA TRP A 104 9.64 0.33 5.97
C TRP A 104 10.02 1.47 5.01
N VAL A 105 10.45 1.10 3.80
CA VAL A 105 10.72 2.04 2.71
C VAL A 105 9.41 2.38 2.02
N ARG A 106 9.09 3.67 1.93
CA ARG A 106 7.89 4.15 1.24
C ARG A 106 7.95 3.87 -0.27
N PRO A 107 6.80 3.61 -0.90
CA PRO A 107 6.71 3.65 -2.35
C PRO A 107 7.13 5.05 -2.84
N ALA A 108 7.81 5.10 -3.99
CA ALA A 108 8.35 6.34 -4.53
C ALA A 108 8.42 6.30 -6.05
N VAL A 109 8.30 7.48 -6.67
CA VAL A 109 8.68 7.68 -8.08
C VAL A 109 10.19 7.86 -8.11
N VAL A 110 10.89 6.97 -8.81
CA VAL A 110 12.34 7.08 -9.02
C VAL A 110 12.59 7.97 -10.22
N ASN A 111 13.60 8.85 -10.13
CA ASN A 111 13.95 9.83 -11.16
C ASN A 111 12.75 10.68 -11.63
N ALA A 112 11.96 11.18 -10.69
CA ALA A 112 10.82 12.04 -10.99
C ALA A 112 11.23 13.24 -11.85
N GLY A 113 10.47 13.53 -12.91
CA GLY A 113 10.72 14.63 -13.84
C GLY A 113 11.60 14.29 -15.04
N SER A 114 12.13 13.06 -15.12
CA SER A 114 12.82 12.59 -16.33
C SER A 114 11.82 12.11 -17.39
N GLU A 115 12.01 12.54 -18.63
CA GLU A 115 11.27 12.05 -19.81
C GLU A 115 11.60 10.59 -20.14
N ARG A 116 12.78 10.11 -19.74
CA ARG A 116 13.19 8.71 -19.97
C ARG A 116 12.38 7.76 -19.09
N GLY A 117 11.59 6.89 -19.72
CA GLY A 117 10.81 5.86 -19.01
C GLY A 117 9.35 6.21 -18.78
N VAL A 118 8.93 7.41 -19.21
CA VAL A 118 7.52 7.81 -19.23
C VAL A 118 6.98 7.57 -20.63
N VAL A 119 5.81 6.92 -20.73
CA VAL A 119 5.06 6.81 -21.98
C VAL A 119 3.81 7.66 -21.82
N ALA A 120 3.81 8.85 -22.43
CA ALA A 120 2.63 9.71 -22.51
C ALA A 120 1.79 9.26 -23.72
N LYS A 121 0.50 8.95 -23.48
CA LYS A 121 -0.44 8.59 -24.54
C LYS A 121 -1.65 9.49 -24.45
N ASP A 122 -1.95 10.15 -25.56
CA ASP A 122 -3.17 10.93 -25.72
C ASP A 122 -4.19 10.09 -26.49
N TYR A 123 -5.34 9.84 -25.86
CA TYR A 123 -6.41 9.07 -26.46
C TYR A 123 -7.56 10.00 -26.83
N ARG A 124 -7.94 10.04 -28.11
CA ARG A 124 -9.18 10.68 -28.56
C ARG A 124 -10.33 9.71 -28.36
N ILE A 125 -11.32 10.10 -27.56
CA ILE A 125 -12.58 9.36 -27.47
C ILE A 125 -13.39 9.71 -28.73
N ALA A 126 -13.65 8.73 -29.58
CA ALA A 126 -14.61 8.89 -30.67
C ALA A 126 -16.02 8.93 -30.06
N GLY A 127 -16.74 10.04 -30.26
CA GLY A 127 -18.15 10.11 -29.90
C GLY A 127 -18.92 9.07 -30.69
N ASN A 128 -19.77 8.30 -29.99
CA ASN A 128 -20.66 7.36 -30.65
C ASN A 128 -21.78 8.14 -31.33
N GLU A 129 -21.57 8.53 -32.59
CA GLU A 129 -22.61 9.12 -33.43
C GLU A 129 -23.60 8.00 -33.82
N PRO A 130 -24.93 8.16 -33.61
CA PRO A 130 -25.89 7.17 -34.02
C PRO A 130 -25.90 7.10 -35.55
N GLN A 131 -25.64 5.91 -36.09
CA GLN A 131 -25.73 5.67 -37.54
C GLN A 131 -27.20 5.81 -37.94
N VAL A 132 -27.50 6.83 -38.74
CA VAL A 132 -28.79 7.03 -39.42
C VAL A 132 -28.84 6.16 -40.66
#